data_AF-A0A959D964-F1
#
_entry.id   AF-A0A959D964-F1
#
_cell.length_a   1.000
_cell.length_b   1.000
_cell.length_c   1.000
_cell.angle_alpha   90.00
_cell.angle_beta   90.00
_cell.angle_gamma   90.00
#
_symmetry.space_group_name_H-M   'P 1'
#
loop_
_entity.id
_entity.type
_entity.pdbx_description
1 polymer ?
#
loop_
_entity_poly.entity_id
_entity_poly.type
_entity_poly.pdbx_seq_one_letter_code
_entity_poly.pdbx_strand_id
1 'polypeptide(L)'
;MKKTGLLYLLFFLGLSMAANAQTFYLRSQASACDFGNTNASCQLTDPDMNGVYELSYDFGASPIGRQEFKIYNSDNDTWYPPNANSWFIHSGGSVTFRINTANFQVEAVDGLSAPLCAPGDFNGFNPNSSASAMVNTGGTNWCYTVPNAGTYSWKPTVCGGFDSWQPGNGERDVNSANWSITTSSDNEQFCVTYDPATGRVTYANPPTGIYLRGSQGFPCDFGNTSASCELEDPDGDGVYELTYDFGSTPIGRQEFKIYNAATDTWYPGGPNAWYNHQGGSVAFRFDSNTGEVEAAEDGFFPALCAPGQYNGFDNSVPMTPMGNGIWCYNVDVAGTYEWKPVVCGSFDSWQQTGGERSVNSGNWQFTTTTNNEQICVAYDLATGRVGYTAVPSNIPTMSEWGVMILALLMLIFGAVVVRQRKLALAGTQNSSFSWRSLPFDRAFFPKALLFAGLALVAVFAVAVTFFGYEMTSADVPGSLVALPLLAYLATLLREEQQ
;
A
#
# COMPACT_ATOMS: atom_id res chain seq x y z
N MET A 1 -63.72 43.98 -33.19
CA MET A 1 -62.69 44.25 -34.23
C MET A 1 -61.70 45.23 -33.62
N LYS A 2 -60.40 45.00 -33.44
CA LYS A 2 -59.43 44.18 -34.18
C LYS A 2 -58.34 43.66 -33.22
N LYS A 3 -58.24 42.32 -33.09
CA LYS A 3 -57.03 41.60 -32.67
C LYS A 3 -56.28 41.26 -33.96
N THR A 4 -55.29 42.06 -34.35
CA THR A 4 -54.47 41.80 -35.55
C THR A 4 -53.22 42.69 -35.51
N GLY A 5 -52.28 42.36 -34.63
CA GLY A 5 -51.09 43.20 -34.46
C GLY A 5 -50.07 42.64 -33.49
N LEU A 6 -49.84 41.31 -33.48
CA LEU A 6 -48.73 40.72 -32.73
C LEU A 6 -48.38 39.31 -33.25
N LEU A 7 -48.45 39.09 -34.57
CA LEU A 7 -48.13 37.79 -35.19
C LEU A 7 -47.23 37.90 -36.44
N TYR A 8 -46.56 39.04 -36.64
CA TYR A 8 -45.68 39.25 -37.80
C TYR A 8 -44.24 39.64 -37.45
N LEU A 9 -43.88 39.72 -36.16
CA LEU A 9 -42.50 40.04 -35.73
C LEU A 9 -41.71 38.83 -35.19
N LEU A 10 -42.26 37.62 -35.25
CA LEU A 10 -41.61 36.38 -34.80
C LEU A 10 -41.35 35.37 -35.93
N PHE A 11 -41.67 35.72 -37.18
CA PHE A 11 -41.49 34.86 -38.36
C PHE A 11 -40.33 35.31 -39.28
N PHE A 12 -39.61 36.38 -38.94
CA PHE A 12 -38.53 36.93 -39.77
C PHE A 12 -37.12 36.89 -39.15
N LEU A 13 -36.99 36.25 -37.98
CA LEU A 13 -35.69 36.01 -37.31
C LEU A 13 -35.37 34.50 -37.20
N GLY A 14 -36.02 33.69 -38.02
CA GLY A 14 -35.60 32.31 -38.33
C GLY A 14 -34.75 32.28 -39.60
N LEU A 15 -33.84 33.24 -39.79
CA LEU A 15 -32.72 33.04 -40.70
C LEU A 15 -31.90 31.92 -40.06
N SER A 16 -32.20 30.68 -40.43
CA SER A 16 -31.29 29.58 -40.23
C SER A 16 -29.98 30.04 -40.85
N MET A 17 -29.00 30.36 -40.02
CA MET A 17 -27.62 30.31 -40.45
C MET A 17 -27.40 28.86 -40.82
N ALA A 18 -27.69 28.51 -42.08
CA ALA A 18 -27.11 27.35 -42.71
C ALA A 18 -25.62 27.66 -42.71
N ALA A 19 -24.95 27.27 -41.62
CA ALA A 19 -23.50 27.25 -41.58
C ALA A 19 -23.09 26.49 -42.83
N ASN A 20 -22.37 27.15 -43.71
CA ASN A 20 -21.92 26.56 -44.95
C ASN A 20 -21.02 25.39 -44.53
N ALA A 21 -21.52 24.16 -44.68
CA ALA A 21 -20.80 22.97 -44.24
C ALA A 21 -19.50 22.93 -45.01
N GLN A 22 -18.38 22.88 -44.30
CA GLN A 22 -17.07 22.89 -44.94
C GLN A 22 -16.88 21.60 -45.73
N THR A 23 -16.24 21.69 -46.89
CA THR A 23 -16.05 20.54 -47.77
C THR A 23 -14.61 20.08 -47.73
N PHE A 24 -14.37 18.98 -47.00
CA PHE A 24 -13.08 18.32 -46.85
C PHE A 24 -12.97 17.06 -47.71
N TYR A 25 -11.80 16.83 -48.30
CA TYR A 25 -11.49 15.63 -49.08
C TYR A 25 -10.21 14.95 -48.59
N LEU A 26 -10.24 13.63 -48.50
CA LEU A 26 -9.06 12.80 -48.30
C LEU A 26 -8.20 12.81 -49.56
N ARG A 27 -6.88 12.89 -49.36
CA ARG A 27 -5.84 12.84 -50.39
C ARG A 27 -4.75 11.89 -49.92
N SER A 28 -4.43 10.85 -50.67
CA SER A 28 -3.51 9.78 -50.26
C SER A 28 -2.70 9.25 -51.44
N GLN A 29 -1.60 8.55 -51.17
CA GLN A 29 -0.76 7.94 -52.21
C GLN A 29 -1.38 6.67 -52.84
N ALA A 30 -2.40 6.08 -52.22
CA ALA A 30 -2.70 4.65 -52.38
C ALA A 30 -3.98 4.31 -53.18
N SER A 31 -4.77 5.27 -53.64
CA SER A 31 -6.15 4.96 -54.05
C SER A 31 -6.79 5.96 -55.02
N ALA A 32 -8.10 5.79 -55.25
CA ALA A 32 -8.97 6.72 -55.97
C ALA A 32 -9.00 8.14 -55.37
N CYS A 33 -8.50 8.29 -54.14
CA CYS A 33 -8.28 9.55 -53.47
C CYS A 33 -6.84 10.05 -53.65
N ASP A 34 -6.31 10.05 -54.87
CA ASP A 34 -4.96 10.56 -55.15
C ASP A 34 -4.83 12.07 -54.85
N PHE A 35 -3.61 12.59 -54.83
CA PHE A 35 -3.35 14.02 -54.55
C PHE A 35 -3.96 15.00 -55.57
N GLY A 36 -4.45 14.54 -56.72
CA GLY A 36 -5.02 15.36 -57.80
C GLY A 36 -6.54 15.27 -57.96
N ASN A 37 -7.25 14.40 -57.23
CA ASN A 37 -8.63 14.03 -57.57
C ASN A 37 -9.68 14.38 -56.50
N THR A 38 -10.58 15.34 -56.78
CA THR A 38 -11.74 15.69 -55.93
C THR A 38 -12.94 14.75 -56.11
N ASN A 39 -12.73 13.43 -56.10
CA ASN A 39 -13.83 12.48 -56.21
C ASN A 39 -14.75 12.56 -54.97
N ALA A 40 -16.07 12.51 -55.18
CA ALA A 40 -17.08 12.49 -54.12
C ALA A 40 -16.89 11.31 -53.14
N SER A 41 -16.30 10.19 -53.59
CA SER A 41 -15.98 9.05 -52.72
C SER A 41 -14.88 9.34 -51.69
N CYS A 42 -14.19 10.47 -51.80
CA CYS A 42 -13.11 10.90 -50.92
C CYS A 42 -13.54 12.04 -50.00
N GLN A 43 -14.79 12.48 -50.09
CA GLN A 43 -15.31 13.56 -49.25
C GLN A 43 -15.52 13.05 -47.82
N LEU A 44 -15.03 13.81 -46.84
CA LEU A 44 -15.33 13.55 -45.44
C LEU A 44 -16.69 14.18 -45.09
N THR A 45 -17.42 13.54 -44.20
CA THR A 45 -18.75 13.98 -43.74
C THR A 45 -18.77 14.19 -42.24
N ASP A 46 -19.51 15.18 -41.76
CA ASP A 46 -19.77 15.42 -40.33
C ASP A 46 -21.22 15.00 -40.04
N PRO A 47 -21.48 13.71 -39.75
CA PRO A 47 -22.84 13.19 -39.66
C PRO A 47 -23.61 13.68 -38.42
N ASP A 48 -22.91 14.09 -37.36
CA ASP A 48 -23.50 14.54 -36.09
C ASP A 48 -23.38 16.05 -35.87
N MET A 49 -22.79 16.78 -36.82
CA MET A 49 -22.62 18.24 -36.81
C MET A 49 -21.79 18.73 -35.62
N ASN A 50 -20.84 17.93 -35.15
CA ASN A 50 -19.98 18.26 -34.01
C ASN A 50 -18.68 18.99 -34.43
N GLY A 51 -18.48 19.22 -35.73
CA GLY A 51 -17.28 19.82 -36.30
C GLY A 51 -16.16 18.82 -36.60
N VAL A 52 -16.39 17.51 -36.46
CA VAL A 52 -15.48 16.42 -36.80
C VAL A 52 -15.98 15.75 -38.07
N TYR A 53 -15.22 15.93 -39.14
CA TYR A 53 -15.52 15.30 -40.42
C TYR A 53 -14.77 13.97 -40.48
N GLU A 54 -15.46 12.91 -40.88
CA GLU A 54 -14.90 11.56 -40.95
C GLU A 54 -15.14 10.89 -42.31
N LEU A 55 -14.22 10.00 -42.67
CA LEU A 55 -14.32 9.08 -43.81
C LEU A 55 -13.69 7.75 -43.45
N SER A 56 -14.48 6.68 -43.43
CA SER A 56 -13.97 5.31 -43.43
C SER A 56 -13.78 4.85 -44.87
N TYR A 57 -12.53 4.57 -45.25
CA TYR A 57 -12.17 4.15 -46.60
C TYR A 57 -11.53 2.75 -46.58
N ASP A 58 -12.11 1.82 -47.32
CA ASP A 58 -11.58 0.47 -47.51
C ASP A 58 -10.52 0.45 -48.63
N PHE A 59 -9.26 0.25 -48.25
CA PHE A 59 -8.15 0.12 -49.19
C PHE A 59 -8.05 -1.29 -49.81
N GLY A 60 -8.93 -2.22 -49.42
CA GLY A 60 -8.91 -3.59 -49.88
C GLY A 60 -7.61 -4.32 -49.51
N ALA A 61 -7.18 -5.24 -50.38
CA ALA A 61 -5.99 -6.07 -50.15
C ALA A 61 -4.67 -5.43 -50.62
N SER A 62 -4.71 -4.26 -51.27
CA SER A 62 -3.52 -3.63 -51.87
C SER A 62 -3.75 -2.13 -52.03
N PRO A 63 -2.76 -1.26 -51.73
CA PRO A 63 -1.34 -1.58 -51.49
C PRO A 63 -0.92 -1.68 -50.01
N ILE A 64 -0.86 -2.89 -49.41
CA ILE A 64 -0.45 -3.10 -48.00
C ILE A 64 0.85 -2.37 -47.64
N GLY A 65 0.86 -1.71 -46.49
CA GLY A 65 2.03 -1.08 -45.91
C GLY A 65 1.78 0.37 -45.52
N ARG A 66 2.87 1.12 -45.46
CA ARG A 66 2.89 2.52 -45.06
C ARG A 66 2.48 3.41 -46.22
N GLN A 67 1.55 4.32 -45.97
CA GLN A 67 1.00 5.26 -46.95
C GLN A 67 0.96 6.67 -46.36
N GLU A 68 1.00 7.68 -47.21
CA GLU A 68 0.85 9.08 -46.82
C GLU A 68 -0.52 9.62 -47.19
N PHE A 69 -1.00 10.59 -46.40
CA PHE A 69 -2.23 11.30 -46.68
C PHE A 69 -2.20 12.76 -46.20
N LYS A 70 -3.15 13.53 -46.71
CA LYS A 70 -3.56 14.86 -46.26
C LYS A 70 -5.07 15.00 -46.40
N ILE A 71 -5.62 16.01 -45.73
CA ILE A 71 -7.01 16.44 -45.89
C ILE A 71 -7.02 17.81 -46.58
N TYR A 72 -7.71 17.90 -47.70
CA TYR A 72 -7.83 19.10 -48.51
C TYR A 72 -9.18 19.79 -48.23
N ASN A 73 -9.16 21.06 -47.86
CA ASN A 73 -10.34 21.90 -47.73
C ASN A 73 -10.56 22.67 -49.03
N SER A 74 -11.61 22.30 -49.75
CA SER A 74 -11.92 22.87 -51.07
C SER A 74 -12.54 24.27 -51.00
N ASP A 75 -13.06 24.70 -49.85
CA ASP A 75 -13.69 26.01 -49.73
C ASP A 75 -12.68 27.16 -49.71
N ASN A 76 -11.47 26.88 -49.21
CA ASN A 76 -10.42 27.89 -49.04
C ASN A 76 -9.06 27.47 -49.64
N ASP A 77 -9.01 26.36 -50.37
CA ASP A 77 -7.82 25.81 -51.02
C ASP A 77 -6.65 25.56 -50.04
N THR A 78 -6.96 24.99 -48.87
CA THR A 78 -5.95 24.69 -47.83
C THR A 78 -5.78 23.19 -47.59
N TRP A 79 -4.60 22.83 -47.07
CA TRP A 79 -4.19 21.45 -46.83
C TRP A 79 -3.87 21.24 -45.35
N TYR A 80 -4.28 20.09 -44.83
CA TYR A 80 -4.08 19.70 -43.43
C TYR A 80 -3.39 18.32 -43.33
N PRO A 81 -2.32 18.19 -42.54
CA PRO A 81 -1.57 19.30 -41.93
C PRO A 81 -0.89 20.18 -43.00
N PRO A 82 -0.60 21.47 -42.69
CA PRO A 82 -0.15 22.45 -43.68
C PRO A 82 1.25 22.18 -44.22
N ASN A 83 2.09 21.50 -43.44
CA ASN A 83 3.50 21.31 -43.75
C ASN A 83 3.72 19.96 -44.45
N ALA A 84 4.04 18.93 -43.67
CA ALA A 84 4.32 17.59 -44.16
C ALA A 84 3.04 16.76 -44.31
N ASN A 85 3.14 15.61 -44.95
CA ASN A 85 2.03 14.66 -45.02
C ASN A 85 1.88 13.93 -43.67
N SER A 86 0.67 13.49 -43.37
CA SER A 86 0.44 12.48 -42.33
C SER A 86 0.66 11.09 -42.91
N TRP A 87 0.79 10.09 -42.06
CA TRP A 87 1.00 8.70 -42.47
C TRP A 87 0.02 7.76 -41.76
N PHE A 88 -0.20 6.60 -42.37
CA PHE A 88 -0.91 5.47 -41.77
C PHE A 88 -0.27 4.16 -42.27
N ILE A 89 -0.49 3.07 -41.55
CA ILE A 89 -0.06 1.73 -41.97
C ILE A 89 -1.32 0.88 -42.11
N HIS A 90 -1.58 0.36 -43.29
CA HIS A 90 -2.69 -0.57 -43.50
C HIS A 90 -2.21 -1.97 -43.83
N SER A 91 -2.77 -2.97 -43.15
CA SER A 91 -2.53 -4.40 -43.37
C SER A 91 -3.63 -5.07 -44.22
N GLY A 92 -4.58 -4.26 -44.70
CA GLY A 92 -5.79 -4.68 -45.41
C GLY A 92 -7.05 -4.22 -44.68
N GLY A 93 -8.07 -3.78 -45.42
CA GLY A 93 -9.34 -3.32 -44.87
C GLY A 93 -9.49 -1.79 -44.77
N SER A 94 -10.36 -1.35 -43.85
CA SER A 94 -10.77 0.05 -43.72
C SER A 94 -9.90 0.85 -42.75
N VAL A 95 -9.53 2.06 -43.16
CA VAL A 95 -8.93 3.09 -42.30
C VAL A 95 -9.94 4.21 -42.15
N THR A 96 -10.11 4.74 -40.94
CA THR A 96 -10.98 5.90 -40.71
C THR A 96 -10.13 7.16 -40.55
N PHE A 97 -10.37 8.13 -41.40
CA PHE A 97 -9.71 9.44 -41.36
C PHE A 97 -10.65 10.45 -40.73
N ARG A 98 -10.11 11.35 -39.89
CA ARG A 98 -10.89 12.44 -39.30
C ARG A 98 -10.17 13.78 -39.40
N ILE A 99 -10.94 14.86 -39.48
CA ILE A 99 -10.46 16.21 -39.20
C ILE A 99 -11.39 16.90 -38.21
N ASN A 100 -10.83 17.43 -37.12
CA ASN A 100 -11.54 18.28 -36.18
C ASN A 100 -11.38 19.75 -36.57
N THR A 101 -12.45 20.41 -37.00
CA THR A 101 -12.40 21.80 -37.50
C THR A 101 -12.15 22.85 -36.42
N ALA A 102 -12.31 22.52 -35.14
CA ALA A 102 -12.04 23.45 -34.05
C ALA A 102 -10.53 23.75 -33.91
N ASN A 103 -9.68 22.79 -34.25
CA ASN A 103 -8.22 22.87 -34.11
C ASN A 103 -7.46 22.40 -35.36
N PHE A 104 -8.19 22.05 -36.42
CA PHE A 104 -7.72 21.46 -37.66
C PHE A 104 -6.85 20.21 -37.48
N GLN A 105 -7.15 19.42 -36.44
CA GLN A 105 -6.37 18.22 -36.17
C GLN A 105 -6.76 17.07 -37.09
N VAL A 106 -5.75 16.35 -37.61
CA VAL A 106 -5.92 15.24 -38.56
C VAL A 106 -5.57 13.91 -37.92
N GLU A 107 -6.47 12.93 -38.08
CA GLU A 107 -6.37 11.62 -37.45
C GLU A 107 -6.53 10.49 -38.47
N ALA A 108 -5.87 9.35 -38.21
CA ALA A 108 -6.02 8.12 -38.97
C ALA A 108 -6.08 6.91 -38.02
N VAL A 109 -7.21 6.22 -38.05
CA VAL A 109 -7.51 5.02 -37.26
C VAL A 109 -7.31 3.82 -38.15
N ASP A 110 -6.11 3.23 -38.06
CA ASP A 110 -5.62 2.15 -38.94
C ASP A 110 -5.41 0.81 -38.21
N GLY A 111 -5.79 0.74 -36.93
CA GLY A 111 -5.60 -0.47 -36.12
C GLY A 111 -4.12 -0.83 -35.92
N LEU A 112 -3.21 0.15 -35.98
CA LEU A 112 -1.77 -0.05 -35.80
C LEU A 112 -1.47 -0.89 -34.56
N SER A 113 -0.89 -2.07 -34.79
CA SER A 113 -0.39 -2.97 -33.75
C SER A 113 1.14 -3.04 -33.71
N ALA A 114 1.81 -2.14 -34.44
CA ALA A 114 3.27 -2.14 -34.53
C ALA A 114 3.89 -1.62 -33.21
N PRO A 115 5.05 -2.18 -32.78
CA PRO A 115 5.74 -1.70 -31.59
C PRO A 115 6.25 -0.27 -31.79
N LEU A 116 6.24 0.50 -30.70
CA LEU A 116 6.78 1.86 -30.67
C LEU A 116 8.26 1.86 -30.23
N CYS A 117 9.01 2.77 -30.82
CA CYS A 117 10.41 3.02 -30.53
C CYS A 117 10.60 4.50 -30.17
N ALA A 118 11.64 4.79 -29.39
CA ALA A 118 12.06 6.12 -28.98
C ALA A 118 13.49 6.42 -29.45
N PRO A 119 13.75 6.55 -30.76
CA PRO A 119 15.04 7.07 -31.23
C PRO A 119 15.30 8.47 -30.67
N GLY A 120 16.48 8.69 -30.11
CA GLY A 120 16.89 9.98 -29.54
C GLY A 120 18.40 10.07 -29.29
N ASP A 121 18.82 11.18 -28.68
CA ASP A 121 20.22 11.45 -28.34
C ASP A 121 20.84 10.33 -27.49
N PHE A 122 20.04 9.71 -26.61
CA PHE A 122 20.46 8.61 -25.73
C PHE A 122 20.72 7.27 -26.45
N ASN A 123 20.32 7.12 -27.71
CA ASN A 123 20.56 5.90 -28.50
C ASN A 123 21.00 6.17 -29.96
N GLY A 124 21.42 7.41 -30.25
CA GLY A 124 21.93 7.81 -31.56
C GLY A 124 20.86 7.90 -32.66
N PHE A 125 19.59 8.17 -32.30
CA PHE A 125 18.47 8.33 -33.24
C PHE A 125 18.27 7.12 -34.19
N ASN A 126 18.48 5.89 -33.71
CA ASN A 126 18.34 4.68 -34.53
C ASN A 126 17.03 3.90 -34.20
N PRO A 127 15.94 4.05 -34.98
CA PRO A 127 14.67 3.35 -34.75
C PRO A 127 14.70 1.84 -35.06
N ASN A 128 15.81 1.35 -35.63
CA ASN A 128 16.02 -0.08 -35.91
C ASN A 128 16.79 -0.76 -34.77
N SER A 129 17.26 0.01 -33.78
CA SER A 129 18.00 -0.55 -32.64
C SER A 129 17.01 -1.11 -31.62
N SER A 130 17.31 -2.32 -31.10
CA SER A 130 16.60 -2.84 -29.92
C SER A 130 16.74 -1.92 -28.71
N ALA A 131 17.81 -1.13 -28.64
CA ALA A 131 18.01 -0.12 -27.61
C ALA A 131 17.07 1.10 -27.73
N SER A 132 16.26 1.18 -28.79
CA SER A 132 15.21 2.20 -28.95
C SER A 132 13.80 1.68 -28.66
N ALA A 133 13.63 0.37 -28.47
CA ALA A 133 12.30 -0.21 -28.25
C ALA A 133 11.66 0.32 -26.96
N MET A 134 10.40 0.77 -27.06
CA MET A 134 9.60 1.12 -25.89
C MET A 134 8.89 -0.13 -25.37
N VAL A 135 8.68 -0.20 -24.06
CA VAL A 135 7.94 -1.26 -23.38
C VAL A 135 6.49 -0.83 -23.23
N ASN A 136 5.54 -1.64 -23.69
CA ASN A 136 4.13 -1.42 -23.38
C ASN A 136 3.89 -1.81 -21.91
N THR A 137 3.57 -0.83 -21.06
CA THR A 137 3.37 -1.03 -19.61
C THR A 137 1.92 -1.34 -19.25
N GLY A 138 1.03 -1.44 -20.24
CA GLY A 138 -0.39 -1.74 -20.08
C GLY A 138 -1.27 -0.76 -20.87
N GLY A 139 -2.32 -1.30 -21.50
CA GLY A 139 -3.29 -0.53 -22.26
C GLY A 139 -2.65 0.24 -23.42
N THR A 140 -2.69 1.56 -23.33
CA THR A 140 -2.23 2.51 -24.34
C THR A 140 -0.86 3.11 -24.03
N ASN A 141 -0.21 2.73 -22.92
CA ASN A 141 1.03 3.37 -22.48
C ASN A 141 2.28 2.63 -22.97
N TRP A 142 3.23 3.40 -23.50
CA TRP A 142 4.52 2.93 -23.99
C TRP A 142 5.63 3.74 -23.32
N CYS A 143 6.57 3.06 -22.67
CA CYS A 143 7.60 3.70 -21.85
C CYS A 143 9.02 3.35 -22.33
N TYR A 144 9.96 4.26 -22.09
CA TYR A 144 11.38 4.09 -22.38
C TYR A 144 12.23 4.51 -21.18
N THR A 145 13.22 3.69 -20.81
CA THR A 145 14.17 3.98 -19.74
C THR A 145 15.40 4.69 -20.29
N VAL A 146 15.66 5.93 -19.84
CA VAL A 146 16.82 6.72 -20.26
C VAL A 146 18.04 6.33 -19.42
N PRO A 147 19.15 5.82 -20.00
CA PRO A 147 20.25 5.27 -19.22
C PRO A 147 20.97 6.26 -18.29
N ASN A 148 21.03 7.54 -18.67
CA ASN A 148 21.70 8.58 -17.88
C ASN A 148 20.76 9.77 -17.69
N ALA A 149 20.91 10.51 -16.59
CA ALA A 149 20.23 11.77 -16.36
C ALA A 149 20.67 12.83 -17.38
N GLY A 150 19.73 13.66 -17.86
CA GLY A 150 20.06 14.72 -18.79
C GLY A 150 18.86 15.26 -19.56
N THR A 151 19.11 16.23 -20.44
CA THR A 151 18.11 16.70 -21.40
C THR A 151 18.41 16.10 -22.77
N TYR A 152 17.41 15.44 -23.34
CA TYR A 152 17.53 14.70 -24.60
C TYR A 152 16.49 15.15 -25.60
N SER A 153 16.87 15.12 -26.87
CA SER A 153 15.98 15.19 -28.02
C SER A 153 15.66 13.77 -28.48
N TRP A 154 14.39 13.50 -28.78
CA TRP A 154 13.94 12.16 -29.21
C TRP A 154 12.65 12.23 -30.03
N LYS A 155 12.15 11.10 -30.54
CA LYS A 155 10.83 11.01 -31.19
C LYS A 155 10.17 9.67 -30.89
N PRO A 156 8.85 9.62 -30.63
CA PRO A 156 8.12 8.37 -30.74
C PRO A 156 8.03 8.00 -32.22
N THR A 157 8.48 6.80 -32.58
CA THR A 157 8.37 6.26 -33.94
C THR A 157 7.74 4.89 -33.92
N VAL A 158 7.22 4.44 -35.06
CA VAL A 158 7.04 3.00 -35.29
C VAL A 158 8.43 2.37 -35.40
N CYS A 159 8.68 1.28 -34.68
CA CYS A 159 9.97 0.57 -34.79
C CYS A 159 10.21 0.12 -36.24
N GLY A 160 11.44 0.28 -36.72
CA GLY A 160 11.77 -0.01 -38.12
C GLY A 160 11.76 1.20 -39.06
N GLY A 161 11.25 2.36 -38.62
CA GLY A 161 11.10 3.57 -39.44
C GLY A 161 11.13 4.87 -38.65
N PHE A 162 11.02 5.99 -39.36
CA PHE A 162 10.99 7.36 -38.78
C PHE A 162 9.59 7.99 -38.79
N ASP A 163 8.58 7.22 -39.22
CA ASP A 163 7.18 7.62 -39.10
C ASP A 163 6.86 7.84 -37.62
N SER A 164 6.51 9.08 -37.29
CA SER A 164 6.48 9.60 -35.93
C SER A 164 5.28 10.52 -35.70
N TRP A 165 5.18 11.06 -34.48
CA TRP A 165 4.13 11.99 -34.08
C TRP A 165 4.68 13.37 -33.75
N GLN A 166 3.94 14.43 -34.06
CA GLN A 166 4.31 15.82 -33.76
C GLN A 166 4.25 16.11 -32.25
N PRO A 167 5.23 16.82 -31.68
CA PRO A 167 5.14 17.28 -30.30
C PRO A 167 4.01 18.28 -30.15
N GLY A 168 3.29 18.21 -29.02
CA GLY A 168 2.23 19.15 -28.64
C GLY A 168 0.82 18.74 -29.06
N ASN A 169 0.63 18.24 -30.30
CA ASN A 169 -0.68 17.75 -30.76
C ASN A 169 -0.73 16.24 -30.98
N GLY A 170 0.40 15.54 -31.04
CA GLY A 170 0.40 14.08 -31.14
C GLY A 170 -0.12 13.53 -32.47
N GLU A 171 -0.13 14.34 -33.53
CA GLU A 171 -0.56 13.92 -34.87
C GLU A 171 0.52 13.14 -35.59
N ARG A 172 0.13 12.21 -36.46
CA ARG A 172 1.05 11.48 -37.33
C ARG A 172 1.65 12.42 -38.37
N ASP A 173 2.97 12.41 -38.48
CA ASP A 173 3.70 13.26 -39.42
C ASP A 173 4.99 12.57 -39.90
N VAL A 174 5.24 12.64 -41.21
CA VAL A 174 6.40 12.01 -41.85
C VAL A 174 7.71 12.76 -41.59
N ASN A 175 7.62 14.02 -41.16
CA ASN A 175 8.71 14.93 -40.82
C ASN A 175 8.44 15.62 -39.46
N SER A 176 8.01 14.84 -38.46
CA SER A 176 7.71 15.39 -37.13
C SER A 176 8.89 16.18 -36.54
N ALA A 177 8.64 17.19 -35.72
CA ALA A 177 9.70 17.81 -34.93
C ALA A 177 10.20 16.85 -33.83
N ASN A 178 11.43 17.05 -33.35
CA ASN A 178 11.90 16.27 -32.21
C ASN A 178 11.16 16.70 -30.93
N TRP A 179 10.89 15.73 -30.07
CA TRP A 179 10.42 15.90 -28.71
C TRP A 179 11.61 16.21 -27.80
N SER A 180 11.34 16.80 -26.64
CA SER A 180 12.35 17.05 -25.61
C SER A 180 11.92 16.41 -24.30
N ILE A 181 12.88 15.79 -23.62
CA ILE A 181 12.73 15.20 -22.29
C ILE A 181 13.88 15.68 -21.43
N THR A 182 13.63 15.94 -20.15
CA THR A 182 14.67 16.11 -19.14
C THR A 182 14.46 15.07 -18.07
N THR A 183 15.44 14.18 -17.89
CA THR A 183 15.51 13.24 -16.78
C THR A 183 16.47 13.78 -15.72
N SER A 184 16.10 13.61 -14.46
CA SER A 184 16.81 14.02 -13.27
C SER A 184 17.68 12.92 -12.67
N SER A 185 17.35 11.65 -12.94
CA SER A 185 18.08 10.48 -12.46
C SER A 185 18.46 9.51 -13.59
N ASP A 186 19.52 8.74 -13.37
CA ASP A 186 19.92 7.66 -14.28
C ASP A 186 18.85 6.57 -14.25
N ASN A 187 18.50 6.02 -15.41
CA ASN A 187 17.43 5.03 -15.59
C ASN A 187 16.01 5.55 -15.30
N GLU A 188 15.79 6.87 -15.37
CA GLU A 188 14.44 7.44 -15.32
C GLU A 188 13.63 7.03 -16.56
N GLN A 189 12.36 6.69 -16.36
CA GLN A 189 11.44 6.34 -17.44
C GLN A 189 10.61 7.54 -17.88
N PHE A 190 10.39 7.65 -19.18
CA PHE A 190 9.32 8.48 -19.72
C PHE A 190 8.36 7.65 -20.54
N CYS A 191 7.12 8.11 -20.65
CA CYS A 191 6.07 7.37 -21.33
C CYS A 191 5.33 8.25 -22.33
N VAL A 192 4.67 7.59 -23.28
CA VAL A 192 3.65 8.18 -24.14
C VAL A 192 2.41 7.32 -24.12
N THR A 193 1.27 7.94 -24.37
CA THR A 193 0.00 7.24 -24.54
C THR A 193 -0.35 7.23 -26.02
N TYR A 194 -0.47 6.04 -26.61
CA TYR A 194 -0.98 5.81 -27.96
C TYR A 194 -2.48 5.49 -27.89
N ASP A 195 -3.32 6.40 -28.39
CA ASP A 195 -4.76 6.19 -28.45
C ASP A 195 -5.15 5.49 -29.77
N PRO A 196 -5.56 4.20 -29.75
CA PRO A 196 -5.94 3.50 -30.97
C PRO A 196 -7.23 4.03 -31.61
N ALA A 197 -8.08 4.78 -30.88
CA ALA A 197 -9.33 5.32 -31.40
C ALA A 197 -9.14 6.59 -32.25
N THR A 198 -7.99 7.25 -32.13
CA THR A 198 -7.60 8.46 -32.88
C THR A 198 -6.28 8.28 -33.65
N GLY A 199 -5.48 7.27 -33.31
CA GLY A 199 -4.15 7.03 -33.86
C GLY A 199 -3.09 8.03 -33.38
N ARG A 200 -3.37 8.79 -32.31
CA ARG A 200 -2.51 9.85 -31.77
C ARG A 200 -1.58 9.35 -30.68
N VAL A 201 -0.47 10.05 -30.50
CA VAL A 201 0.47 9.84 -29.38
C VAL A 201 0.57 11.12 -28.57
N THR A 202 0.16 11.07 -27.31
CA THR A 202 0.36 12.19 -26.37
C THR A 202 1.49 11.88 -25.41
N TYR A 203 2.26 12.91 -25.05
CA TYR A 203 3.22 12.79 -23.96
C TYR A 203 2.45 12.39 -22.70
N ALA A 204 2.77 11.22 -22.13
CA ALA A 204 2.24 10.85 -20.83
C ALA A 204 3.18 11.49 -19.81
N ASN A 205 2.62 12.21 -18.83
CA ASN A 205 3.41 12.52 -17.63
C ASN A 205 4.03 11.21 -17.10
N PRO A 206 5.19 11.26 -16.42
CA PRO A 206 5.75 10.08 -15.78
C PRO A 206 4.63 9.37 -15.01
N PRO A 207 4.62 8.02 -14.99
CA PRO A 207 3.55 7.26 -14.36
C PRO A 207 3.26 7.86 -12.98
N THR A 208 2.04 8.36 -12.80
CA THR A 208 1.59 8.84 -11.50
C THR A 208 1.04 7.63 -10.77
N GLY A 209 1.59 7.31 -9.61
CA GLY A 209 1.16 6.14 -8.85
C GLY A 209 2.17 5.73 -7.80
N ILE A 210 1.73 4.83 -6.93
CA ILE A 210 2.56 4.21 -5.90
C ILE A 210 2.65 2.74 -6.25
N TYR A 211 3.86 2.24 -6.47
CA TYR A 211 4.07 0.91 -7.04
C TYR A 211 4.83 0.01 -6.06
N LEU A 212 4.40 -1.24 -5.94
CA LEU A 212 5.13 -2.30 -5.29
C LEU A 212 6.29 -2.75 -6.19
N ARG A 213 7.47 -2.93 -5.60
CA ARG A 213 8.72 -3.29 -6.29
C ARG A 213 9.43 -4.40 -5.53
N GLY A 214 9.85 -5.48 -6.19
CA GLY A 214 10.42 -6.64 -5.50
C GLY A 214 11.59 -7.32 -6.20
N SER A 215 12.16 -8.30 -5.50
CA SER A 215 13.28 -9.15 -5.95
C SER A 215 13.01 -9.87 -7.27
N GLN A 216 14.06 -10.32 -7.98
CA GLN A 216 13.92 -10.95 -9.29
C GLN A 216 13.06 -12.24 -9.24
N GLY A 217 12.21 -12.43 -10.26
CA GLY A 217 11.20 -13.49 -10.30
C GLY A 217 9.84 -13.05 -9.74
N PHE A 218 9.77 -11.84 -9.18
CA PHE A 218 8.55 -11.18 -8.78
C PHE A 218 7.87 -10.52 -9.98
N PRO A 219 6.54 -10.65 -10.14
CA PRO A 219 5.80 -9.96 -11.19
C PRO A 219 6.00 -8.45 -11.16
N CYS A 220 6.20 -7.87 -9.97
CA CYS A 220 6.46 -6.44 -9.78
C CYS A 220 7.93 -6.16 -9.51
N ASP A 221 8.83 -6.61 -10.39
CA ASP A 221 10.27 -6.40 -10.19
C ASP A 221 10.64 -4.92 -9.99
N PHE A 222 11.89 -4.66 -9.57
CA PHE A 222 12.38 -3.29 -9.35
C PHE A 222 12.31 -2.36 -10.58
N GLY A 223 12.01 -2.87 -11.78
CA GLY A 223 11.82 -2.10 -13.02
C GLY A 223 10.36 -1.99 -13.52
N ASN A 224 9.44 -2.85 -13.09
CA ASN A 224 8.02 -2.87 -13.47
C ASN A 224 7.05 -1.82 -12.82
N THR A 225 6.61 -0.80 -13.58
CA THR A 225 5.54 0.20 -13.25
C THR A 225 4.13 -0.23 -13.72
N SER A 226 3.88 -1.51 -13.99
CA SER A 226 2.58 -1.96 -14.49
C SER A 226 1.45 -1.74 -13.48
N ALA A 227 0.23 -1.55 -13.99
CA ALA A 227 -0.97 -1.36 -13.17
C ALA A 227 -1.23 -2.51 -12.18
N SER A 228 -0.81 -3.75 -12.49
CA SER A 228 -0.92 -4.88 -11.57
C SER A 228 -0.04 -4.77 -10.31
N CYS A 229 0.88 -3.80 -10.30
CA CYS A 229 1.81 -3.53 -9.21
C CYS A 229 1.53 -2.20 -8.53
N GLU A 230 0.49 -1.48 -8.96
CA GLU A 230 0.08 -0.23 -8.37
C GLU A 230 -0.70 -0.51 -7.08
N LEU A 231 -0.37 0.21 -6.01
CA LEU A 231 -1.13 0.23 -4.78
C LEU A 231 -2.22 1.30 -4.94
N GLU A 232 -3.42 0.98 -4.48
CA GLU A 232 -4.58 1.86 -4.54
C GLU A 232 -4.86 2.45 -3.16
N ASP A 233 -5.35 3.69 -3.09
CA ASP A 233 -5.85 4.33 -1.87
C ASP A 233 -7.39 4.38 -1.95
N PRO A 234 -8.11 3.36 -1.43
CA PRO A 234 -9.53 3.18 -1.72
C PRO A 234 -10.42 4.21 -1.04
N ASP A 235 -9.98 4.78 0.08
CA ASP A 235 -10.74 5.72 0.89
C ASP A 235 -10.14 7.13 0.95
N GLY A 236 -8.97 7.34 0.35
CA GLY A 236 -8.33 8.65 0.19
C GLY A 236 -7.68 9.15 1.48
N ASP A 237 -7.31 8.26 2.40
CA ASP A 237 -6.70 8.61 3.68
C ASP A 237 -5.16 8.68 3.63
N GLY A 238 -4.58 8.40 2.46
CA GLY A 238 -3.15 8.34 2.23
C GLY A 238 -2.54 6.98 2.51
N VAL A 239 -3.35 5.96 2.77
CA VAL A 239 -2.94 4.56 2.94
C VAL A 239 -3.23 3.80 1.65
N TYR A 240 -2.15 3.36 1.03
CA TYR A 240 -2.18 2.63 -0.22
C TYR A 240 -2.08 1.13 0.06
N GLU A 241 -2.89 0.32 -0.62
CA GLU A 241 -2.99 -1.12 -0.43
C GLU A 241 -2.89 -1.87 -1.75
N LEU A 242 -2.24 -3.03 -1.72
CA LEU A 242 -2.22 -4.00 -2.83
C LEU A 242 -2.23 -5.40 -2.25
N THR A 243 -3.24 -6.21 -2.59
CA THR A 243 -3.19 -7.65 -2.35
C THR A 243 -2.76 -8.35 -3.62
N TYR A 244 -1.63 -9.06 -3.57
CA TYR A 244 -1.10 -9.78 -4.70
C TYR A 244 -1.04 -11.29 -4.43
N ASP A 245 -1.63 -12.09 -5.33
CA ASP A 245 -1.56 -13.55 -5.28
C ASP A 245 -0.32 -14.07 -6.01
N PHE A 246 0.66 -14.55 -5.25
CA PHE A 246 1.88 -15.17 -5.79
C PHE A 246 1.68 -16.65 -6.12
N GLY A 247 0.51 -17.23 -5.85
CA GLY A 247 0.27 -18.65 -6.01
C GLY A 247 1.29 -19.46 -5.19
N SER A 248 1.79 -20.57 -5.73
CA SER A 248 2.71 -21.45 -5.00
C SER A 248 4.19 -21.06 -5.09
N THR A 249 4.56 -20.02 -5.84
CA THR A 249 5.97 -19.67 -6.09
C THR A 249 6.13 -18.17 -6.33
N PRO A 250 7.17 -17.52 -5.78
CA PRO A 250 8.33 -18.11 -5.08
C PRO A 250 8.09 -18.30 -3.57
N ILE A 251 8.37 -19.49 -3.01
CA ILE A 251 8.32 -19.70 -1.54
C ILE A 251 9.61 -19.20 -0.89
N GLY A 252 9.49 -18.60 0.28
CA GLY A 252 10.60 -18.16 1.12
C GLY A 252 10.74 -16.64 1.21
N ARG A 253 11.91 -16.21 1.67
CA ARG A 253 12.27 -14.81 1.86
C ARG A 253 12.28 -14.06 0.52
N GLN A 254 11.47 -13.01 0.44
CA GLN A 254 11.41 -12.04 -0.65
C GLN A 254 11.72 -10.64 -0.13
N GLU A 255 12.28 -9.80 -1.00
CA GLU A 255 12.56 -8.40 -0.69
C GLU A 255 11.66 -7.49 -1.51
N PHE A 256 11.27 -6.36 -0.94
CA PHE A 256 10.47 -5.36 -1.63
C PHE A 256 10.75 -3.93 -1.17
N LYS A 257 10.25 -3.00 -1.97
CA LYS A 257 10.12 -1.57 -1.72
C LYS A 257 8.82 -1.06 -2.34
N ILE A 258 8.43 0.13 -1.93
CA ILE A 258 7.37 0.92 -2.55
C ILE A 258 8.02 2.09 -3.28
N TYR A 259 7.63 2.31 -4.52
CA TYR A 259 8.12 3.38 -5.39
C TYR A 259 7.00 4.37 -5.66
N ASN A 260 7.14 5.59 -5.15
CA ASN A 260 6.26 6.70 -5.53
C ASN A 260 6.82 7.36 -6.78
N ALA A 261 6.16 7.09 -7.91
CA ALA A 261 6.61 7.55 -9.21
C ALA A 261 6.33 9.04 -9.46
N ALA A 262 5.41 9.65 -8.70
CA ALA A 262 5.15 11.08 -8.77
C ALA A 262 6.29 11.93 -8.17
N THR A 263 6.98 11.39 -7.16
CA THR A 263 8.07 12.09 -6.45
C THR A 263 9.45 11.50 -6.68
N ASP A 264 9.56 10.41 -7.45
CA ASP A 264 10.78 9.62 -7.63
C ASP A 264 11.43 9.19 -6.30
N THR A 265 10.60 8.75 -5.34
CA THR A 265 11.06 8.35 -4.00
C THR A 265 10.77 6.90 -3.69
N TRP A 266 11.68 6.26 -2.96
CA TRP A 266 11.61 4.87 -2.55
C TRP A 266 11.32 4.74 -1.05
N TYR A 267 10.44 3.82 -0.69
CA TYR A 267 10.07 3.49 0.69
C TYR A 267 10.32 1.99 0.98
N PRO A 268 10.95 1.64 2.11
CA PRO A 268 11.64 2.57 2.99
C PRO A 268 12.84 3.22 2.26
N GLY A 269 13.21 4.43 2.66
CA GLY A 269 14.34 5.16 2.06
C GLY A 269 15.70 4.48 2.27
N GLY A 270 15.78 3.54 3.21
CA GLY A 270 16.96 2.75 3.54
C GLY A 270 17.04 1.39 2.82
N PRO A 271 17.55 0.35 3.51
CA PRO A 271 17.58 -1.03 2.98
C PRO A 271 16.18 -1.57 2.65
N ASN A 272 16.10 -2.58 1.78
CA ASN A 272 14.85 -3.21 1.39
C ASN A 272 14.05 -3.73 2.59
N ALA A 273 12.72 -3.66 2.47
CA ALA A 273 11.82 -4.41 3.32
C ALA A 273 11.81 -5.89 2.87
N TRP A 274 11.33 -6.78 3.73
CA TRP A 274 11.26 -8.20 3.42
C TRP A 274 9.97 -8.84 3.95
N TYR A 275 9.57 -9.93 3.32
CA TYR A 275 8.53 -10.83 3.80
C TYR A 275 8.88 -12.27 3.43
N ASN A 276 8.25 -13.23 4.09
CA ASN A 276 8.46 -14.65 3.89
C ASN A 276 7.18 -15.25 3.29
N HIS A 277 7.19 -15.47 1.97
CA HIS A 277 6.05 -16.01 1.26
C HIS A 277 5.93 -17.52 1.47
N GLN A 278 4.76 -18.00 1.91
CA GLN A 278 4.49 -19.43 2.12
C GLN A 278 3.57 -20.04 1.04
N GLY A 279 3.25 -19.27 -0.01
CA GLY A 279 2.22 -19.60 -0.99
C GLY A 279 0.93 -18.83 -0.70
N GLY A 280 0.26 -18.35 -1.74
CA GLY A 280 -0.99 -17.59 -1.64
C GLY A 280 -0.81 -16.09 -1.87
N SER A 281 -1.62 -15.30 -1.16
CA SER A 281 -1.71 -13.86 -1.36
C SER A 281 -1.03 -13.11 -0.23
N VAL A 282 -0.31 -12.04 -0.57
CA VAL A 282 0.29 -11.13 0.41
C VAL A 282 -0.35 -9.77 0.24
N ALA A 283 -0.80 -9.18 1.35
CA ALA A 283 -1.30 -7.82 1.37
C ALA A 283 -0.15 -6.86 1.72
N PHE A 284 0.15 -5.96 0.80
CA PHE A 284 1.09 -4.87 0.98
C PHE A 284 0.34 -3.60 1.30
N ARG A 285 0.89 -2.81 2.23
CA ARG A 285 0.33 -1.53 2.63
C ARG A 285 1.42 -0.47 2.74
N PHE A 286 1.11 0.75 2.34
CA PHE A 286 2.01 1.90 2.42
C PHE A 286 1.24 3.11 2.93
N ASP A 287 1.66 3.66 4.06
CA ASP A 287 1.08 4.90 4.58
C ASP A 287 1.95 6.09 4.13
N SER A 288 1.43 6.86 3.19
CA SER A 288 2.13 8.03 2.64
C SER A 288 2.29 9.18 3.65
N ASN A 289 1.51 9.19 4.74
CA ASN A 289 1.61 10.21 5.78
C ASN A 289 2.82 9.98 6.68
N THR A 290 3.20 8.72 6.89
CA THR A 290 4.27 8.30 7.79
C THR A 290 5.49 7.77 7.05
N GLY A 291 5.33 7.36 5.79
CA GLY A 291 6.36 6.69 4.98
C GLY A 291 6.55 5.21 5.34
N GLU A 292 5.66 4.65 6.17
CA GLU A 292 5.76 3.28 6.67
C GLU A 292 5.27 2.27 5.62
N VAL A 293 5.94 1.11 5.55
CA VAL A 293 5.59 0.01 4.65
C VAL A 293 5.30 -1.27 5.42
N GLU A 294 4.29 -2.02 4.98
CA GLU A 294 3.86 -3.25 5.61
C GLU A 294 3.64 -4.35 4.57
N ALA A 295 3.85 -5.59 5.00
CA ALA A 295 3.46 -6.79 4.26
C ALA A 295 2.87 -7.78 5.27
N ALA A 296 1.55 -7.99 5.19
CA ALA A 296 0.84 -8.95 6.01
C ALA A 296 1.01 -10.36 5.44
N GLU A 297 1.52 -11.28 6.26
CA GLU A 297 1.74 -12.68 5.88
C GLU A 297 0.56 -13.58 6.24
N ASP A 298 0.48 -14.72 5.55
CA ASP A 298 -0.49 -15.81 5.76
C ASP A 298 -0.26 -16.60 7.08
N GLY A 299 0.01 -15.92 8.19
CA GLY A 299 0.03 -16.52 9.54
C GLY A 299 1.31 -17.27 9.92
N PHE A 300 2.45 -16.98 9.27
CA PHE A 300 3.75 -17.50 9.70
C PHE A 300 4.33 -16.67 10.85
N PHE A 301 4.71 -17.34 11.93
CA PHE A 301 5.49 -16.73 13.02
C PHE A 301 6.94 -17.21 12.97
N PRO A 302 7.90 -16.36 12.58
CA PRO A 302 9.30 -16.71 12.72
C PRO A 302 9.67 -16.86 14.19
N ALA A 303 10.55 -17.81 14.51
CA ALA A 303 11.24 -17.79 15.80
C ALA A 303 12.07 -16.50 15.87
N LEU A 304 11.84 -15.70 16.92
CA LEU A 304 12.60 -14.46 17.14
C LEU A 304 13.83 -14.73 17.99
N CYS A 305 14.93 -14.10 17.62
CA CYS A 305 16.20 -14.09 18.34
C CYS A 305 16.56 -12.64 18.68
N ALA A 306 17.32 -12.44 19.75
CA ALA A 306 17.74 -11.12 20.23
C ALA A 306 19.27 -11.01 20.27
N PRO A 307 19.96 -10.97 19.12
CA PRO A 307 21.39 -10.69 19.08
C PRO A 307 21.65 -9.27 19.62
N GLY A 308 22.61 -9.16 20.53
CA GLY A 308 23.08 -7.89 21.06
C GLY A 308 24.45 -7.97 21.69
N GLN A 309 24.96 -6.84 22.17
CA GLN A 309 26.27 -6.77 22.82
C GLN A 309 26.39 -7.72 24.03
N TYR A 310 25.29 -8.00 24.73
CA TYR A 310 25.25 -8.90 25.89
C TYR A 310 25.46 -10.38 25.54
N ASN A 311 25.25 -10.80 24.28
CA ASN A 311 25.47 -12.17 23.82
C ASN A 311 26.41 -12.26 22.61
N GLY A 312 27.18 -11.21 22.33
CA GLY A 312 28.11 -11.17 21.19
C GLY A 312 27.41 -11.17 19.82
N PHE A 313 26.17 -10.66 19.75
CA PHE A 313 25.32 -10.67 18.55
C PHE A 313 25.01 -12.08 18.01
N ASP A 314 24.92 -13.08 18.90
CA ASP A 314 24.49 -14.43 18.53
C ASP A 314 22.99 -14.45 18.17
N ASN A 315 22.69 -14.75 16.91
CA ASN A 315 21.33 -14.84 16.35
C ASN A 315 20.78 -16.28 16.35
N SER A 316 21.43 -17.22 17.06
CA SER A 316 20.98 -18.60 17.21
C SER A 316 20.22 -18.85 18.52
N VAL A 317 20.25 -17.89 19.46
CA VAL A 317 19.59 -18.03 20.77
C VAL A 317 18.17 -17.47 20.72
N PRO A 318 17.13 -18.34 20.75
CA PRO A 318 15.75 -17.91 20.61
C PRO A 318 15.26 -17.14 21.84
N MET A 319 14.42 -16.15 21.59
CA MET A 319 13.58 -15.52 22.61
C MET A 319 12.51 -16.50 23.07
N THR A 320 12.07 -16.37 24.31
CA THR A 320 10.98 -17.17 24.89
C THR A 320 9.64 -16.54 24.52
N PRO A 321 8.72 -17.26 23.86
CA PRO A 321 7.38 -16.76 23.60
C PRO A 321 6.59 -16.69 24.91
N MET A 322 5.99 -15.54 25.18
CA MET A 322 5.17 -15.28 26.38
C MET A 322 3.67 -15.32 26.10
N GLY A 323 3.26 -15.54 24.85
CA GLY A 323 1.85 -15.45 24.42
C GLY A 323 1.51 -14.10 23.79
N ASN A 324 0.40 -14.02 23.05
CA ASN A 324 -0.11 -12.79 22.42
C ASN A 324 0.92 -12.03 21.56
N GLY A 325 1.79 -12.75 20.85
CA GLY A 325 2.85 -12.15 20.04
C GLY A 325 4.02 -11.54 20.83
N ILE A 326 4.07 -11.71 22.15
CA ILE A 326 5.16 -11.20 22.99
C ILE A 326 6.30 -12.23 23.05
N TRP A 327 7.53 -11.76 22.82
CA TRP A 327 8.75 -12.55 22.89
C TRP A 327 9.76 -11.87 23.81
N CYS A 328 10.35 -12.62 24.73
CA CYS A 328 11.26 -12.07 25.74
C CYS A 328 12.62 -12.77 25.79
N TYR A 329 13.66 -12.03 26.14
CA TYR A 329 15.03 -12.54 26.34
C TYR A 329 15.57 -12.06 27.69
N ASN A 330 16.22 -12.94 28.45
CA ASN A 330 16.83 -12.60 29.74
C ASN A 330 18.25 -12.07 29.52
N VAL A 331 18.55 -10.88 30.04
CA VAL A 331 19.88 -10.28 29.96
C VAL A 331 20.63 -10.54 31.26
N ASP A 332 21.63 -11.43 31.21
CA ASP A 332 22.33 -11.94 32.42
C ASP A 332 22.95 -10.85 33.30
N VAL A 333 23.46 -9.78 32.70
CA VAL A 333 24.17 -8.69 33.39
C VAL A 333 23.45 -7.37 33.12
N ALA A 334 23.22 -6.57 34.17
CA ALA A 334 22.65 -5.24 34.03
C ALA A 334 23.58 -4.32 33.23
N GLY A 335 23.03 -3.52 32.32
CA GLY A 335 23.81 -2.59 31.51
C GLY A 335 23.01 -1.89 30.44
N THR A 336 23.67 -0.99 29.71
CA THR A 336 23.12 -0.41 28.47
C THR A 336 23.72 -1.17 27.30
N TYR A 337 22.86 -1.71 26.43
CA TYR A 337 23.28 -2.57 25.33
C TYR A 337 22.64 -2.14 24.02
N GLU A 338 23.38 -2.36 22.95
CA GLU A 338 22.86 -2.40 21.59
C GLU A 338 22.42 -3.81 21.21
N TRP A 339 21.28 -3.92 20.53
CA TRP A 339 20.72 -5.19 20.09
C TRP A 339 19.74 -4.97 18.93
N LYS A 340 19.15 -6.02 18.39
CA LYS A 340 17.95 -5.91 17.56
C LYS A 340 17.18 -7.24 17.53
N PRO A 341 15.84 -7.22 17.42
CA PRO A 341 15.10 -8.42 17.14
C PRO A 341 15.42 -8.90 15.72
N VAL A 342 15.68 -10.20 15.56
CA VAL A 342 15.94 -10.83 14.26
C VAL A 342 15.17 -12.14 14.13
N VAL A 343 14.97 -12.60 12.90
CA VAL A 343 14.58 -14.00 12.65
C VAL A 343 15.75 -14.90 13.02
N CYS A 344 15.53 -15.91 13.86
CA CYS A 344 16.58 -16.82 14.29
C CYS A 344 17.31 -17.48 13.11
N GLY A 345 18.64 -17.45 13.13
CA GLY A 345 19.50 -17.94 12.04
C GLY A 345 19.67 -16.96 10.87
N SER A 346 19.01 -15.80 10.89
CA SER A 346 19.18 -14.70 9.92
C SER A 346 19.50 -13.38 10.65
N PHE A 347 19.91 -12.36 9.90
CA PHE A 347 19.99 -10.97 10.38
C PHE A 347 18.84 -10.10 9.85
N ASP A 348 17.86 -10.73 9.18
CA ASP A 348 16.58 -10.12 8.87
C ASP A 348 15.91 -9.65 10.16
N SER A 349 15.63 -8.35 10.22
CA SER A 349 15.35 -7.62 11.47
C SER A 349 14.24 -6.61 11.27
N TRP A 350 13.93 -5.84 12.31
CA TRP A 350 12.94 -4.77 12.27
C TRP A 350 13.57 -3.42 12.62
N GLN A 351 13.04 -2.33 12.05
CA GLN A 351 13.45 -0.97 12.37
C GLN A 351 12.93 -0.55 13.75
N GLN A 352 13.71 0.25 14.48
CA GLN A 352 13.31 0.72 15.81
C GLN A 352 12.13 1.68 15.75
N THR A 353 12.11 2.51 14.71
CA THR A 353 11.01 3.45 14.42
C THR A 353 10.12 2.78 13.39
N GLY A 354 8.81 2.78 13.59
CA GLY A 354 7.83 2.16 12.68
C GLY A 354 7.69 0.65 12.83
N GLY A 355 8.75 -0.06 13.23
CA GLY A 355 8.69 -1.51 13.46
C GLY A 355 8.62 -2.31 12.17
N GLU A 356 9.01 -1.73 11.03
CA GLU A 356 8.96 -2.38 9.72
C GLU A 356 10.12 -3.35 9.55
N ARG A 357 9.89 -4.40 8.76
CA ARG A 357 10.89 -5.39 8.41
C ARG A 357 11.99 -4.77 7.56
N SER A 358 13.24 -5.09 7.84
CA SER A 358 14.40 -4.62 7.08
C SER A 358 15.54 -5.64 7.08
N VAL A 359 16.22 -5.75 5.94
CA VAL A 359 17.35 -6.66 5.76
C VAL A 359 18.65 -6.15 6.40
N ASN A 360 18.67 -4.89 6.87
CA ASN A 360 19.83 -4.24 7.49
C ASN A 360 19.38 -3.14 8.47
N SER A 361 18.46 -3.43 9.40
CA SER A 361 18.07 -2.41 10.38
C SER A 361 19.24 -2.04 11.31
N GLY A 362 19.23 -0.78 11.76
CA GLY A 362 20.14 -0.30 12.80
C GLY A 362 19.90 -0.99 14.13
N ASN A 363 20.92 -1.00 15.00
CA ASN A 363 20.78 -1.53 16.35
C ASN A 363 19.89 -0.61 17.20
N TRP A 364 19.08 -1.21 18.04
CA TRP A 364 18.26 -0.58 19.06
C TRP A 364 19.07 -0.49 20.35
N GLN A 365 18.79 0.51 21.18
CA GLN A 365 19.39 0.64 22.52
C GLN A 365 18.36 0.40 23.61
N PHE A 366 18.76 -0.29 24.67
CA PHE A 366 18.00 -0.41 25.91
C PHE A 366 18.94 -0.44 27.12
N THR A 367 18.38 -0.23 28.31
CA THR A 367 19.10 -0.32 29.58
C THR A 367 18.37 -1.26 30.52
N THR A 368 19.07 -2.27 31.04
CA THR A 368 18.63 -3.09 32.17
C THR A 368 19.26 -2.55 33.45
N THR A 369 18.47 -2.50 34.51
CA THR A 369 18.87 -2.02 35.84
C THR A 369 19.27 -3.16 36.78
N THR A 370 18.82 -4.38 36.50
CA THR A 370 19.14 -5.57 37.31
C THR A 370 19.62 -6.74 36.45
N ASN A 371 20.41 -7.63 37.05
CA ASN A 371 20.85 -8.86 36.38
C ASN A 371 19.65 -9.78 36.12
N ASN A 372 19.63 -10.44 34.97
CA ASN A 372 18.54 -11.30 34.48
C ASN A 372 17.23 -10.54 34.20
N GLU A 373 17.30 -9.23 33.96
CA GLU A 373 16.13 -8.46 33.51
C GLU A 373 15.75 -8.84 32.08
N GLN A 374 14.44 -8.87 31.81
CA GLN A 374 13.90 -9.24 30.52
C GLN A 374 13.81 -8.05 29.58
N ILE A 375 14.16 -8.27 28.33
CA ILE A 375 13.74 -7.41 27.23
C ILE A 375 12.66 -8.13 26.44
N CYS A 376 11.60 -7.41 26.09
CA CYS A 376 10.47 -7.99 25.37
C CYS A 376 10.13 -7.17 24.14
N VAL A 377 9.65 -7.85 23.12
CA VAL A 377 9.06 -7.24 21.93
C VAL A 377 7.68 -7.82 21.68
N ALA A 378 6.79 -6.99 21.14
CA ALA A 378 5.49 -7.41 20.65
C ALA A 378 5.55 -7.52 19.12
N TYR A 379 5.25 -8.71 18.61
CA TYR A 379 5.06 -8.98 17.19
C TYR A 379 3.57 -8.86 16.87
N ASP A 380 3.20 -7.90 16.03
CA ASP A 380 1.85 -7.76 15.53
C ASP A 380 1.64 -8.66 14.32
N LEU A 381 0.73 -9.62 14.46
CA LEU A 381 0.35 -10.56 13.41
C LEU A 381 -0.28 -9.91 12.19
N ALA A 382 -1.06 -8.85 12.40
CA ALA A 382 -1.82 -8.24 11.33
C ALA A 382 -0.91 -7.46 10.38
N THR A 383 0.11 -6.80 10.93
CA THR A 383 1.00 -5.89 10.20
C THR A 383 2.39 -6.47 9.97
N GLY A 384 2.76 -7.55 10.67
CA GLY A 384 4.10 -8.13 10.65
C GLY A 384 5.17 -7.28 11.33
N ARG A 385 4.76 -6.25 12.08
CA ARG A 385 5.63 -5.29 12.77
C ARG A 385 6.12 -5.80 14.12
N VAL A 386 7.29 -5.31 14.54
CA VAL A 386 7.83 -5.55 15.88
C VAL A 386 8.05 -4.24 16.61
N GLY A 387 7.42 -4.10 17.77
CA GLY A 387 7.59 -2.95 18.66
C GLY A 387 8.26 -3.32 19.97
N TYR A 388 9.01 -2.40 20.55
CA TYR A 388 9.45 -2.52 21.95
C TYR A 388 8.22 -2.46 22.85
N THR A 389 8.01 -3.50 23.66
CA THR A 389 7.00 -3.46 24.72
C THR A 389 7.72 -3.42 26.05
N ALA A 390 7.29 -2.53 26.95
CA ALA A 390 7.65 -2.69 28.35
C ALA A 390 7.24 -4.10 28.76
N VAL A 391 8.14 -4.81 29.44
CA VAL A 391 7.77 -6.07 30.10
C VAL A 391 6.53 -5.74 30.94
N PRO A 392 5.39 -6.43 30.78
CA PRO A 392 4.23 -6.16 31.62
C PRO A 392 4.63 -6.39 33.07
N SER A 393 4.97 -5.30 33.78
CA SER A 393 5.49 -5.31 35.15
C SER A 393 4.42 -5.61 36.19
N ASN A 394 3.24 -6.05 35.76
CA ASN A 394 2.02 -6.08 36.57
C ASN A 394 1.50 -7.51 36.78
N ILE A 395 2.38 -8.51 36.69
CA ILE A 395 2.09 -9.81 37.30
C ILE A 395 2.52 -9.71 38.76
N PRO A 396 1.60 -9.86 39.73
CA PRO A 396 1.97 -9.75 41.13
C PRO A 396 3.06 -10.75 41.47
N THR A 397 4.24 -10.23 41.76
CA THR A 397 5.38 -11.04 42.15
C THR A 397 5.05 -11.83 43.44
N MET A 398 5.75 -12.92 43.73
CA MET A 398 5.56 -13.66 45.00
C MET A 398 5.70 -12.74 46.23
N SER A 399 6.49 -11.67 46.13
CA SER A 399 6.58 -10.61 47.14
C SER A 399 5.29 -9.80 47.29
N GLU A 400 4.58 -9.50 46.21
CA GLU A 400 3.31 -8.75 46.26
C GLU A 400 2.20 -9.59 46.87
N TRP A 401 2.09 -10.87 46.50
CA TRP A 401 1.23 -11.82 47.21
C TRP A 401 1.54 -11.86 48.71
N GLY A 402 2.84 -11.84 49.07
CA GLY A 402 3.28 -11.73 50.46
C GLY A 402 2.75 -10.48 51.17
N VAL A 403 2.78 -9.32 50.51
CA VAL A 403 2.25 -8.06 51.07
C VAL A 403 0.72 -8.10 51.19
N MET A 404 0.01 -8.67 50.21
CA MET A 404 -1.45 -8.84 50.29
C MET A 404 -1.86 -9.75 51.44
N ILE A 405 -1.16 -10.87 51.62
CA ILE A 405 -1.38 -11.81 52.74
C ILE A 405 -1.07 -11.14 54.08
N LEU A 406 0.04 -10.39 54.17
CA LEU A 406 0.40 -9.64 55.37
C LEU A 406 -0.67 -8.59 55.73
N ALA A 407 -1.16 -7.84 54.74
CA ALA A 407 -2.23 -6.87 54.94
C ALA A 407 -3.51 -7.53 55.43
N LEU A 408 -3.87 -8.69 54.86
CA LEU A 408 -5.03 -9.47 55.28
C LEU A 408 -4.88 -10.00 56.71
N LEU A 409 -3.70 -10.47 57.10
CA LEU A 409 -3.40 -10.89 58.47
C LEU A 409 -3.49 -9.72 59.47
N MET A 410 -2.96 -8.55 59.10
CA MET A 410 -3.05 -7.34 59.93
C MET A 410 -4.50 -6.88 60.10
N LEU A 411 -5.31 -6.97 59.04
CA LEU A 411 -6.73 -6.66 59.09
C LEU A 411 -7.49 -7.62 60.02
N ILE A 412 -7.24 -8.93 59.90
CA ILE A 412 -7.78 -9.95 60.79
C ILE A 412 -7.38 -9.67 62.24
N PHE A 413 -6.11 -9.38 62.49
CA PHE A 413 -5.61 -9.05 63.82
C PHE A 413 -6.32 -7.82 64.40
N GLY A 414 -6.46 -6.75 63.59
CA GLY A 414 -7.21 -5.55 63.96
C GLY A 414 -8.66 -5.85 64.32
N ALA A 415 -9.37 -6.64 63.49
CA ALA A 415 -10.75 -7.06 63.74
C ALA A 415 -10.88 -7.85 65.06
N VAL A 416 -9.96 -8.78 65.34
CA VAL A 416 -9.94 -9.53 66.61
C VAL A 416 -9.73 -8.60 67.80
N VAL A 417 -8.79 -7.65 67.72
CA VAL A 417 -8.49 -6.70 68.81
C VAL A 417 -9.67 -5.78 69.10
N VAL A 418 -10.32 -5.23 68.06
CA VAL A 418 -11.50 -4.37 68.21
C VAL A 418 -12.64 -5.14 68.89
N ARG A 419 -12.85 -6.39 68.48
CA ARG A 419 -13.89 -7.25 69.05
C ARG A 419 -13.66 -7.58 70.53
N GLN A 420 -12.43 -7.92 70.91
CA GLN A 420 -12.12 -8.20 72.31
C GLN A 420 -12.33 -6.97 73.21
N ARG A 421 -12.05 -5.76 72.71
CA ARG A 421 -12.31 -4.51 73.45
C ARG A 421 -13.80 -4.24 73.67
N LYS A 422 -14.66 -4.52 72.67
CA LYS A 422 -16.12 -4.38 72.81
C LYS A 422 -16.67 -5.26 73.94
N LEU A 423 -16.13 -6.46 74.12
CA LEU A 423 -16.52 -7.37 75.21
C LEU A 423 -16.06 -6.88 76.60
N ALA A 424 -14.87 -6.28 76.68
CA ALA A 424 -14.36 -5.70 77.93
C ALA A 424 -15.17 -4.47 78.39
N LEU A 425 -15.68 -3.65 77.46
CA LEU A 425 -16.53 -2.50 77.77
C LEU A 425 -17.93 -2.89 78.29
N ALA A 426 -18.41 -4.09 77.98
CA ALA A 426 -19.71 -4.60 78.43
C ALA A 426 -19.74 -5.06 79.91
N GLY A 427 -18.74 -4.68 80.72
CA GLY A 427 -18.78 -4.83 82.18
C GLY A 427 -18.32 -6.18 82.72
N THR A 428 -17.69 -7.03 81.90
CA THR A 428 -17.15 -8.33 82.35
C THR A 428 -15.64 -8.24 82.53
N GLN A 429 -15.13 -8.74 83.67
CA GLN A 429 -13.77 -8.57 84.23
C GLN A 429 -12.60 -8.57 83.24
N ASN A 430 -11.53 -7.83 83.60
CA ASN A 430 -10.17 -7.84 83.04
C ASN A 430 -9.85 -9.05 82.14
N SER A 431 -10.22 -8.96 80.87
CA SER A 431 -9.93 -9.99 79.89
C SER A 431 -8.50 -9.79 79.41
N SER A 432 -7.53 -10.45 80.06
CA SER A 432 -6.20 -10.59 79.48
C SER A 432 -6.31 -11.26 78.11
N PHE A 433 -5.66 -10.69 77.09
CA PHE A 433 -5.62 -11.26 75.74
C PHE A 433 -5.20 -12.75 75.82
N SER A 434 -6.09 -13.65 75.42
CA SER A 434 -5.80 -15.09 75.40
C SER A 434 -5.72 -15.58 73.96
N TRP A 435 -4.51 -15.93 73.53
CA TRP A 435 -4.26 -16.60 72.25
C TRP A 435 -5.02 -17.93 72.13
N ARG A 436 -5.45 -18.52 73.26
CA ARG A 436 -6.17 -19.80 73.27
C ARG A 436 -7.66 -19.68 72.97
N SER A 437 -8.22 -18.47 73.01
CA SER A 437 -9.66 -18.25 72.82
C SER A 437 -9.93 -17.26 71.68
N LEU A 438 -9.30 -17.51 70.52
CA LEU A 438 -9.66 -16.77 69.32
C LEU A 438 -11.12 -17.10 68.96
N PRO A 439 -11.96 -16.08 68.67
CA PRO A 439 -13.36 -16.31 68.35
C PRO A 439 -13.45 -17.03 67.00
N PHE A 440 -13.97 -18.26 67.01
CA PHE A 440 -14.07 -19.09 65.82
C PHE A 440 -15.44 -19.80 65.76
N ASP A 441 -16.30 -19.34 64.86
CA ASP A 441 -17.56 -20.01 64.55
C ASP A 441 -17.30 -21.24 63.65
N ARG A 442 -17.19 -22.40 64.29
CA ARG A 442 -16.97 -23.69 63.61
C ARG A 442 -18.07 -24.05 62.61
N ALA A 443 -19.30 -23.59 62.84
CA ALA A 443 -20.44 -23.93 61.99
C ALA A 443 -20.51 -23.03 60.75
N PHE A 444 -20.07 -21.78 60.86
CA PHE A 444 -20.10 -20.83 59.75
C PHE A 444 -18.84 -20.83 58.90
N PHE A 445 -17.65 -21.06 59.48
CA PHE A 445 -16.39 -21.08 58.75
C PHE A 445 -16.40 -21.90 57.44
N PRO A 446 -16.88 -23.16 57.38
CA PRO A 446 -16.89 -23.90 56.12
C PRO A 446 -17.79 -23.26 55.05
N LYS A 447 -18.87 -22.57 55.45
CA LYS A 447 -19.74 -21.83 54.52
C LYS A 447 -19.04 -20.58 53.98
N ALA A 448 -18.36 -19.85 54.87
CA ALA A 448 -17.56 -18.69 54.48
C ALA A 448 -16.40 -19.08 53.55
N LEU A 449 -15.75 -20.22 53.81
CA LEU A 449 -14.69 -20.78 52.96
C LEU A 449 -15.20 -21.13 51.56
N LEU A 450 -16.34 -21.81 51.47
CA LEU A 450 -16.95 -22.13 50.17
C LEU A 450 -17.29 -20.85 49.40
N PHE A 451 -17.88 -19.85 50.07
CA PHE A 451 -18.23 -18.59 49.44
C PHE A 451 -17.01 -17.81 48.95
N ALA A 452 -15.97 -17.71 49.78
CA ALA A 452 -14.69 -17.09 49.39
C ALA A 452 -14.06 -17.79 48.19
N GLY A 453 -14.11 -19.13 48.15
CA GLY A 453 -13.59 -19.91 47.02
C GLY A 453 -14.38 -19.66 45.73
N LEU A 454 -15.71 -19.65 45.79
CA LEU A 454 -16.54 -19.34 44.63
C LEU A 454 -16.34 -17.90 44.13
N ALA A 455 -16.23 -16.94 45.05
CA ALA A 455 -15.93 -15.54 44.70
C ALA A 455 -14.57 -15.42 44.01
N LEU A 456 -13.55 -16.12 44.51
CA LEU A 456 -12.22 -16.14 43.91
C LEU A 456 -12.23 -16.74 42.49
N VAL A 457 -12.91 -17.88 42.31
CA VAL A 457 -13.08 -18.49 40.98
C VAL A 457 -13.80 -17.55 40.02
N ALA A 458 -14.84 -16.85 40.48
CA ALA A 458 -15.55 -15.87 39.65
C ALA A 458 -14.65 -14.69 39.25
N VAL A 459 -13.83 -14.17 40.17
CA VAL A 459 -12.87 -13.09 39.87
C VAL A 459 -11.84 -13.54 38.83
N PHE A 460 -11.23 -14.71 38.99
CA PHE A 460 -10.29 -15.23 38.00
C PHE A 460 -10.96 -15.52 36.66
N ALA A 461 -12.17 -16.07 36.66
CA ALA A 461 -12.92 -16.29 35.42
C ALA A 461 -13.15 -14.98 34.66
N VAL A 462 -13.56 -13.92 35.35
CA VAL A 462 -13.76 -12.59 34.74
C VAL A 462 -12.42 -12.01 34.27
N ALA A 463 -11.35 -12.11 35.08
CA ALA A 463 -10.02 -11.63 34.71
C ALA A 463 -9.51 -12.29 33.42
N VAL A 464 -9.61 -13.62 33.33
CA VAL A 464 -9.16 -14.38 32.15
C VAL A 464 -10.02 -14.05 30.93
N THR A 465 -11.34 -14.05 31.08
CA THR A 465 -12.26 -13.92 29.93
C THR A 465 -12.38 -12.50 29.38
N PHE A 466 -12.33 -11.47 30.23
CA PHE A 466 -12.56 -10.08 29.81
C PHE A 466 -11.29 -9.25 29.74
N PHE A 467 -10.24 -9.60 30.49
CA PHE A 467 -9.01 -8.81 30.57
C PHE A 467 -7.79 -9.54 30.00
N GLY A 468 -7.96 -10.76 29.47
CA GLY A 468 -6.85 -11.56 28.94
C GLY A 468 -5.83 -11.92 30.02
N TYR A 469 -6.24 -11.96 31.30
CA TYR A 469 -5.34 -12.30 32.38
C TYR A 469 -4.88 -13.76 32.27
N GLU A 470 -3.58 -13.99 32.36
CA GLU A 470 -3.01 -15.33 32.40
C GLU A 470 -2.73 -15.75 33.86
N MET A 471 -3.33 -16.86 34.30
CA MET A 471 -3.05 -17.39 35.64
C MET A 471 -1.58 -17.78 35.75
N THR A 472 -0.88 -17.17 36.69
CA THR A 472 0.54 -17.42 36.93
C THR A 472 0.73 -18.49 37.99
N SER A 473 1.93 -19.06 38.05
CA SER A 473 2.29 -20.04 39.07
C SER A 473 2.25 -19.48 40.50
N ALA A 474 2.30 -18.15 40.67
CA ALA A 474 2.17 -17.47 41.96
C ALA A 474 0.71 -17.36 42.43
N ASP A 475 -0.24 -17.30 41.51
CA ASP A 475 -1.66 -17.10 41.84
C ASP A 475 -2.25 -18.27 42.60
N VAL A 476 -1.84 -19.49 42.26
CA VAL A 476 -2.31 -20.72 42.92
C VAL A 476 -1.92 -20.77 44.41
N PRO A 477 -0.63 -20.70 44.79
CA PRO A 477 -0.25 -20.71 46.20
C PRO A 477 -0.74 -19.46 46.95
N GLY A 478 -0.71 -18.28 46.32
CA GLY A 478 -1.23 -17.05 46.92
C GLY A 478 -2.72 -17.16 47.28
N SER A 479 -3.52 -17.65 46.33
CA SER A 479 -4.94 -17.94 46.49
C SER A 479 -5.21 -18.96 47.59
N LEU A 480 -4.48 -20.08 47.60
CA LEU A 480 -4.64 -21.14 48.60
C LEU A 480 -4.41 -20.64 50.03
N VAL A 481 -3.48 -19.71 50.23
CA VAL A 481 -3.22 -19.10 51.54
C VAL A 481 -4.25 -18.00 51.87
N ALA A 482 -4.64 -17.18 50.90
CA ALA A 482 -5.59 -16.09 51.12
C ALA A 482 -7.01 -16.58 51.43
N LEU A 483 -7.44 -17.69 50.84
CA LEU A 483 -8.80 -18.26 50.97
C LEU A 483 -9.23 -18.51 52.43
N PRO A 484 -8.47 -19.28 53.27
CA PRO A 484 -8.84 -19.50 54.67
C PRO A 484 -8.78 -18.21 55.51
N LEU A 485 -7.88 -17.28 55.18
CA LEU A 485 -7.78 -16.00 55.87
C LEU A 485 -9.00 -15.11 55.61
N LEU A 486 -9.41 -15.01 54.34
CA LEU A 486 -10.60 -14.25 53.95
C LEU A 486 -11.87 -14.86 54.55
N ALA A 487 -11.97 -16.20 54.55
CA ALA A 487 -13.07 -16.91 55.18
C ALA A 487 -13.15 -16.61 56.69
N TYR A 488 -12.01 -16.61 57.39
CA TYR A 488 -11.96 -16.28 58.81
C TYR A 488 -12.31 -14.81 59.07
N LEU A 489 -11.83 -13.88 58.23
CA LEU A 489 -12.22 -12.48 58.32
C LEU A 489 -13.74 -12.32 58.18
N ALA A 490 -14.36 -13.04 57.23
CA ALA A 490 -15.81 -13.02 57.06
C ALA A 490 -16.56 -13.57 58.28
N THR A 491 -16.02 -14.58 58.99
CA THR A 491 -16.65 -15.06 60.24
C THR A 491 -16.59 -14.00 61.33
N LEU A 492 -15.48 -13.25 61.43
CA LEU A 492 -15.33 -12.16 62.39
C LEU A 492 -16.31 -11.00 62.12
N LEU A 493 -16.51 -10.63 60.86
CA LEU A 493 -17.38 -9.50 60.47
C LEU A 493 -18.87 -9.81 60.63
N ARG A 494 -19.29 -11.06 60.38
CA ARG A 494 -20.70 -11.46 60.51
C ARG A 494 -21.21 -11.29 61.95
N GLU A 495 -20.39 -11.67 62.92
CA GLU A 495 -20.78 -11.62 64.32
C GLU A 495 -20.87 -10.18 64.87
N GLU A 496 -20.39 -9.17 64.15
CA GLU A 496 -20.63 -7.76 64.53
C GLU A 496 -22.06 -7.28 64.24
N GLN A 497 -22.82 -8.00 63.40
CA GLN A 497 -24.18 -7.61 63.03
C GLN A 497 -25.26 -8.24 63.93
N GLN A 498 -24.87 -9.06 64.91
CA GLN A 498 -25.73 -9.62 65.93
C GLN A 498 -25.50 -8.89 67.26
#